data_AF-A0A844SYG1-F1
#
_entry.id   AF-A0A844SYG1-F1
#
_cell.length_a   1.000
_cell.length_b   1.000
_cell.length_c   1.000
_cell.angle_alpha   90.00
_cell.angle_beta   90.00
_cell.angle_gamma   90.00
#
_symmetry.space_group_name_H-M   'P 1'
#
loop_
_entity.id
_entity.type
_entity.pdbx_description
1 polymer ?
#
loop_
_entity_poly.entity_id
_entity_poly.type
_entity_poly.pdbx_seq_one_letter_code
_entity_poly.pdbx_strand_id
1 'polypeptide(L)'
;MRNIFDQYSQPENRVTHALMTALQEERKLLGLFLRELVGAKPPVNPSSLTVLEQQYPGEEEPSEDELERRGIPDGWIFDDEGRCVFIESKVIARLGADQIRRHRRTAERRGFTSITAVAIAPKLPTTLPPDTVLIEWRTIYAWLRRHSQDFRWAALAAEYLEIAEARLIESEQFVEGTLTMFSGFPFGRDHPFTYLEGKRVLELAMGELRQRSDLRSKLKMNPKAPGRPAITGRQSNAVWDFLSLASSGKIENFTKHPHLTLGVIAHEVEAMVTVPNAVNGTMRRNLIEIGEDGFQKLVSGVVKNLKPLLRHQPGATPWFRGVQRRYPSQRAMPFIDAQIDFDLRTAVSQRGSAKVQPRWLSAAYNSFVHKEGANYQIQMGVHFRYDRCPELGKVNALDLVAEAWLACKPLVDLAH
;
A
#
# COMPACT_ATOMS: atom_id res chain seq x y z
N MET A 1 -25.31 -7.29 -8.32
CA MET A 1 -25.89 -6.38 -7.32
C MET A 1 -25.04 -5.11 -7.36
N ARG A 2 -25.63 -3.94 -7.62
CA ARG A 2 -24.89 -2.66 -7.65
C ARG A 2 -24.48 -2.35 -6.20
N ASN A 3 -23.22 -1.98 -5.96
CA ASN A 3 -22.80 -1.56 -4.62
C ASN A 3 -23.66 -0.34 -4.23
N ILE A 4 -24.17 -0.32 -2.99
CA ILE A 4 -25.02 0.76 -2.48
C ILE A 4 -24.37 2.14 -2.60
N PHE A 5 -23.04 2.20 -2.70
CA PHE A 5 -22.28 3.44 -2.84
C PHE A 5 -21.95 3.83 -4.30
N ASP A 6 -22.19 2.94 -5.28
CA ASP A 6 -21.94 3.21 -6.71
C ASP A 6 -23.14 3.92 -7.39
N GLN A 7 -23.81 4.83 -6.66
CA GLN A 7 -24.96 5.58 -7.17
C GLN A 7 -24.54 6.65 -8.17
N TYR A 8 -23.40 7.30 -7.93
CA TYR A 8 -22.90 8.40 -8.74
C TYR A 8 -21.96 7.97 -9.88
N SER A 9 -21.86 8.77 -10.93
CA SER A 9 -20.88 8.58 -12.02
C SER A 9 -19.46 9.04 -11.65
N GLN A 10 -19.34 10.17 -10.94
CA GLN A 10 -18.06 10.76 -10.56
C GLN A 10 -17.41 10.07 -9.33
N PRO A 11 -16.08 9.81 -9.33
CA PRO A 11 -15.38 9.19 -8.21
C PRO A 11 -15.46 9.97 -6.90
N GLU A 12 -15.38 11.31 -6.95
CA GLU A 12 -15.53 12.20 -5.80
C GLU A 12 -16.86 12.00 -5.09
N ASN A 13 -17.96 12.01 -5.87
CA ASN A 13 -19.31 11.88 -5.32
C ASN A 13 -19.53 10.50 -4.71
N ARG A 14 -18.97 9.45 -5.32
CA ARG A 14 -19.03 8.09 -4.78
C ARG A 14 -18.39 7.96 -3.40
N VAL A 15 -17.17 8.47 -3.23
CA VAL A 15 -16.47 8.34 -1.93
C VAL A 15 -17.07 9.23 -0.87
N THR A 16 -17.62 10.39 -1.25
CA THR A 16 -18.33 11.26 -0.31
C THR A 16 -19.67 10.70 0.08
N HIS A 17 -20.41 10.11 -0.87
CA HIS A 17 -21.64 9.38 -0.57
C HIS A 17 -21.40 8.24 0.42
N ALA A 18 -20.35 7.45 0.22
CA ALA A 18 -19.99 6.40 1.17
C ALA A 18 -19.71 6.92 2.58
N LEU A 19 -18.99 8.05 2.69
CA LEU A 19 -18.75 8.71 3.99
C LEU A 19 -20.05 9.23 4.60
N MET A 20 -20.82 10.00 3.85
CA MET A 20 -22.01 10.70 4.34
C MET A 20 -23.12 9.73 4.72
N THR A 21 -23.33 8.67 3.94
CA THR A 21 -24.25 7.58 4.28
C THR A 21 -23.85 6.92 5.60
N ALA A 22 -22.55 6.67 5.81
CA ALA A 22 -22.10 6.11 7.08
C ALA A 22 -22.35 7.02 8.28
N LEU A 23 -22.16 8.34 8.11
CA LEU A 23 -22.46 9.32 9.16
C LEU A 23 -23.97 9.44 9.43
N GLN A 24 -24.81 9.36 8.39
CA GLN A 24 -26.26 9.43 8.51
C GLN A 24 -26.85 8.22 9.24
N GLU A 25 -26.38 7.03 8.89
CA GLU A 25 -26.87 5.77 9.43
C GLU A 25 -26.43 5.55 10.89
N GLU A 26 -25.25 6.04 11.28
CA GLU A 26 -24.71 5.89 12.63
C GLU A 26 -24.47 7.24 13.31
N ARG A 27 -25.50 7.79 13.98
CA ARG A 27 -25.44 9.13 14.60
C ARG A 27 -24.33 9.32 15.62
N LYS A 28 -23.93 8.26 16.35
CA LYS A 28 -22.77 8.32 17.24
C LYS A 28 -21.46 8.53 16.45
N LEU A 29 -21.33 7.88 15.30
CA LEU A 29 -20.20 8.04 14.38
C LEU A 29 -20.16 9.47 13.80
N LEU A 30 -21.31 10.07 13.47
CA LEU A 30 -21.41 11.49 13.12
C LEU A 30 -20.88 12.41 14.23
N GLY A 31 -21.28 12.18 15.48
CA GLY A 31 -20.78 12.95 16.61
C GLY A 31 -19.26 12.81 16.81
N LEU A 32 -18.71 11.62 16.57
CA LEU A 32 -17.27 11.35 16.58
C LEU A 32 -16.56 12.10 15.44
N PHE A 33 -17.11 12.10 14.23
CA PHE A 33 -16.56 12.80 13.06
C PHE A 33 -16.40 14.30 13.32
N LEU A 34 -17.49 14.94 13.79
CA LEU A 34 -17.49 16.38 14.06
C LEU A 34 -16.49 16.78 15.14
N ARG A 35 -16.37 15.95 16.19
CA ARG A 35 -15.47 16.22 17.31
C ARG A 35 -14.00 15.93 16.99
N GLU A 36 -13.72 14.77 16.40
CA GLU A 36 -12.36 14.25 16.24
C GLU A 36 -11.67 14.74 14.97
N LEU A 37 -12.42 14.89 13.87
CA LEU A 37 -11.87 15.27 12.57
C LEU A 37 -12.14 16.73 12.21
N VAL A 38 -13.34 17.23 12.48
CA VAL A 38 -13.69 18.62 12.17
C VAL A 38 -13.21 19.59 13.26
N GLY A 39 -13.03 19.11 14.49
CA GLY A 39 -12.69 19.96 15.64
C GLY A 39 -13.83 20.92 16.01
N ALA A 40 -15.04 20.68 15.52
CA ALA A 40 -16.22 21.40 15.95
C ALA A 40 -16.48 21.01 17.41
N LYS A 41 -16.51 22.01 18.31
CA LYS A 41 -17.11 21.81 19.63
C LYS A 41 -18.53 21.32 19.34
N PRO A 42 -18.96 20.16 19.86
CA PRO A 42 -20.34 19.74 19.64
C PRO A 42 -21.23 20.57 20.58
N PRO A 43 -22.17 21.37 20.07
CA PRO A 43 -23.48 21.42 20.70
C PRO A 43 -24.47 20.62 19.87
N VAL A 44 -25.52 20.16 20.54
CA VAL A 44 -26.60 19.27 20.09
C VAL A 44 -26.23 17.80 19.90
N ASN A 45 -27.14 17.00 20.44
CA ASN A 45 -27.27 15.58 20.22
C ASN A 45 -27.15 15.27 18.70
N PRO A 46 -26.21 14.42 18.25
CA PRO A 46 -26.07 14.07 16.83
C PRO A 46 -27.36 13.57 16.16
N SER A 47 -28.35 13.13 16.94
CA SER A 47 -29.67 12.76 16.44
C SER A 47 -30.51 13.92 15.91
N SER A 48 -30.20 15.18 16.25
CA SER A 48 -30.92 16.37 15.78
C SER A 48 -30.27 16.99 14.53
N LEU A 49 -29.16 16.44 14.04
CA LEU A 49 -28.48 16.95 12.87
C LEU A 49 -29.10 16.39 11.60
N THR A 50 -29.30 17.25 10.61
CA THR A 50 -29.66 16.82 9.26
C THR A 50 -28.39 16.60 8.47
N VAL A 51 -28.31 15.48 7.75
CA VAL A 51 -27.21 15.10 6.87
C VAL A 51 -27.78 15.04 5.45
N LEU A 52 -27.24 15.84 4.54
CA LEU A 52 -27.63 15.85 3.12
C LEU A 52 -26.39 15.67 2.25
N GLU A 53 -26.59 15.07 1.09
CA GLU A 53 -25.55 14.81 0.10
C GLU A 53 -25.97 15.43 -1.22
N GLN A 54 -25.04 16.11 -1.90
CA GLN A 54 -25.28 16.65 -3.24
C GLN A 54 -26.58 17.51 -3.34
N GLN A 55 -27.01 18.14 -2.24
CA GLN A 55 -28.30 18.83 -2.18
C GLN A 55 -28.18 20.04 -1.27
N TYR A 56 -28.92 21.10 -1.61
CA TYR A 56 -29.03 22.25 -0.71
C TYR A 56 -30.11 22.02 0.36
N PRO A 57 -29.92 22.53 1.58
CA PRO A 57 -30.96 22.53 2.61
C PRO A 57 -32.27 23.18 2.10
N GLY A 58 -33.38 22.45 2.25
CA GLY A 58 -34.73 22.89 1.91
C GLY A 58 -35.14 22.76 0.45
N GLU A 59 -34.35 22.07 -0.39
CA GLU A 59 -34.70 21.81 -1.80
C GLU A 59 -34.95 20.32 -2.03
N GLU A 60 -35.41 19.94 -3.23
CA GLU A 60 -35.45 18.53 -3.67
C GLU A 60 -34.08 18.09 -4.21
N GLU A 61 -33.85 16.78 -4.27
CA GLU A 61 -32.60 16.21 -4.79
C GLU A 61 -32.52 16.49 -6.31
N PRO A 62 -31.52 17.26 -6.77
CA PRO A 62 -31.38 17.59 -8.19
C PRO A 62 -30.78 16.40 -8.97
N SER A 63 -30.97 16.40 -10.29
CA SER A 63 -30.33 15.41 -11.17
C SER A 63 -28.80 15.59 -11.26
N GLU A 64 -28.04 14.55 -11.64
CA GLU A 64 -26.57 14.66 -11.79
C GLU A 64 -26.15 15.81 -12.73
N ASP A 65 -26.86 16.00 -13.84
CA ASP A 65 -26.59 17.09 -14.79
C ASP A 65 -26.80 18.48 -14.18
N GLU A 66 -27.73 18.60 -13.22
CA GLU A 66 -27.97 19.83 -12.47
C GLU A 66 -26.92 20.04 -11.37
N LEU A 67 -26.43 18.98 -10.74
CA LEU A 67 -25.36 19.06 -9.73
C LEU A 67 -24.12 19.76 -10.29
N GLU A 68 -23.64 19.30 -11.45
CA GLU A 68 -22.46 19.85 -12.11
C GLU A 68 -22.64 21.34 -12.43
N ARG A 69 -23.84 21.73 -12.89
CA ARG A 69 -24.14 23.13 -13.26
C ARG A 69 -24.27 24.04 -12.04
N ARG A 70 -24.88 23.54 -10.95
CA ARG A 70 -25.20 24.35 -9.76
C ARG A 70 -24.00 24.51 -8.83
N GLY A 71 -23.01 23.63 -8.92
CA GLY A 71 -21.81 23.66 -8.07
C GLY A 71 -22.21 23.60 -6.59
N ILE A 72 -22.96 22.57 -6.22
CA ILE A 72 -23.42 22.27 -4.85
C ILE A 72 -22.25 21.63 -4.08
N PRO A 73 -22.09 21.89 -2.76
CA PRO A 73 -21.15 21.11 -1.95
C PRO A 73 -21.49 19.63 -1.96
N ASP A 74 -20.48 18.79 -1.80
CA ASP A 74 -20.68 17.34 -1.80
C ASP A 74 -21.48 16.85 -0.59
N GLY A 75 -21.40 17.55 0.54
CA GLY A 75 -22.14 17.21 1.75
C GLY A 75 -22.50 18.39 2.64
N TRP A 76 -23.61 18.26 3.36
CA TRP A 76 -24.09 19.21 4.38
C TRP A 76 -24.45 18.49 5.67
N ILE A 77 -24.05 19.07 6.80
CA ILE A 77 -24.45 18.65 8.13
C ILE A 77 -24.88 19.91 8.89
N PHE A 78 -26.13 20.00 9.32
CA PHE A 78 -26.64 21.22 9.95
C PHE A 78 -27.72 20.95 11.01
N ASP A 79 -27.97 21.96 11.83
CA ASP A 79 -29.12 22.02 12.74
C ASP A 79 -30.05 23.19 12.39
N ASP A 80 -31.22 23.21 13.03
CA ASP A 80 -32.21 24.27 12.90
C ASP A 80 -31.81 25.56 13.65
N GLU A 81 -30.71 25.53 14.41
CA GLU A 81 -30.20 26.66 15.20
C GLU A 81 -29.22 27.54 14.39
N GLY A 82 -29.00 27.22 13.11
CA GLY A 82 -28.17 28.01 12.21
C GLY A 82 -26.69 27.62 12.19
N ARG A 83 -26.33 26.45 12.73
CA ARG A 83 -25.00 25.85 12.57
C ARG A 83 -24.94 24.93 11.36
N CYS A 84 -23.86 25.03 10.60
CA CYS A 84 -23.65 24.26 9.40
C CYS A 84 -22.18 23.85 9.24
N VAL A 85 -21.98 22.60 8.84
CA VAL A 85 -20.75 22.08 8.27
C VAL A 85 -21.04 21.71 6.83
N PHE A 86 -20.36 22.35 5.87
CA PHE A 86 -20.39 21.89 4.49
C PHE A 86 -19.07 21.19 4.15
N ILE A 87 -19.17 20.14 3.34
CA ILE A 87 -18.05 19.30 2.94
C ILE A 87 -17.86 19.45 1.44
N GLU A 88 -16.63 19.76 1.06
CA GLU A 88 -16.16 19.73 -0.32
C GLU A 88 -15.06 18.69 -0.44
N SER A 89 -15.24 17.74 -1.34
CA SER A 89 -14.35 16.61 -1.51
C SER A 89 -13.76 16.57 -2.92
N LYS A 90 -12.52 16.09 -3.00
CA LYS A 90 -11.83 15.87 -4.26
C LYS A 90 -11.08 14.56 -4.21
N VAL A 91 -10.92 13.93 -5.37
CA VAL A 91 -10.21 12.65 -5.55
C VAL A 91 -9.29 12.77 -6.76
N ILE A 92 -9.84 13.14 -7.92
CA ILE A 92 -9.10 13.39 -9.15
C ILE A 92 -8.96 14.90 -9.36
N ALA A 93 -10.05 15.63 -9.20
CA ALA A 93 -10.08 17.08 -9.45
C ALA A 93 -9.28 17.86 -8.40
N ARG A 94 -8.81 19.06 -8.75
CA ARG A 94 -8.13 19.94 -7.79
C ARG A 94 -9.14 20.74 -6.98
N LEU A 95 -8.86 20.88 -5.69
CA LEU A 95 -9.65 21.69 -4.78
C LEU A 95 -9.33 23.19 -4.96
N GLY A 96 -10.33 24.00 -5.29
CA GLY A 96 -10.17 25.44 -5.53
C GLY A 96 -10.64 26.31 -4.36
N ALA A 97 -9.85 27.34 -4.01
CA ALA A 97 -10.22 28.30 -2.95
C ALA A 97 -11.53 29.06 -3.26
N ASP A 98 -11.79 29.36 -4.53
CA ASP A 98 -13.01 30.05 -4.96
C ASP A 98 -14.27 29.21 -4.76
N GLN A 99 -14.14 27.89 -4.89
CA GLN A 99 -15.23 26.96 -4.65
C GLN A 99 -15.67 27.01 -3.18
N ILE A 100 -14.71 26.93 -2.24
CA ILE A 100 -14.97 27.05 -0.81
C ILE A 100 -15.62 28.41 -0.46
N ARG A 101 -15.11 29.51 -1.02
CA ARG A 101 -15.68 30.86 -0.82
C ARG A 101 -17.11 30.98 -1.36
N ARG A 102 -17.41 30.32 -2.48
CA ARG A 102 -18.75 30.30 -3.07
C ARG A 102 -19.71 29.53 -2.16
N HIS A 103 -19.33 28.35 -1.71
CA HIS A 103 -20.17 27.53 -0.83
C HIS A 103 -20.46 28.21 0.51
N ARG A 104 -19.45 28.86 1.11
CA ARG A 104 -19.64 29.67 2.33
C ARG A 104 -20.67 30.78 2.12
N ARG A 105 -20.55 31.58 1.04
CA ARG A 105 -21.53 32.62 0.70
C ARG A 105 -22.93 32.05 0.49
N THR A 106 -23.04 30.85 -0.08
CA THR A 106 -24.33 30.17 -0.24
C THR A 106 -24.92 29.75 1.11
N ALA A 107 -24.11 29.23 2.03
CA ALA A 107 -24.56 28.91 3.39
C ALA A 107 -25.05 30.17 4.14
N GLU A 108 -24.31 31.28 4.04
CA GLU A 108 -24.71 32.57 4.64
C GLU A 108 -26.07 33.06 4.10
N ARG A 109 -26.27 33.00 2.78
CA ARG A 109 -27.55 33.37 2.14
C ARG A 109 -28.72 32.49 2.55
N ARG A 110 -28.44 31.26 2.99
CA ARG A 110 -29.45 30.32 3.49
C ARG A 110 -29.71 30.47 5.00
N GLY A 111 -29.11 31.48 5.64
CA GLY A 111 -29.41 31.84 7.04
C GLY A 111 -28.51 31.16 8.07
N PHE A 112 -27.50 30.40 7.66
CA PHE A 112 -26.53 29.84 8.61
C PHE A 112 -25.58 30.92 9.12
N THR A 113 -25.42 30.99 10.44
CA THR A 113 -24.60 32.02 11.12
C THR A 113 -23.28 31.46 11.63
N SER A 114 -23.20 30.14 11.86
CA SER A 114 -22.00 29.46 12.30
C SER A 114 -21.61 28.37 11.31
N ILE A 115 -20.70 28.72 10.39
CA ILE A 115 -20.35 27.91 9.22
C ILE A 115 -18.92 27.38 9.32
N THR A 116 -18.78 26.05 9.34
CA THR A 116 -17.49 25.36 9.20
C THR A 116 -17.37 24.81 7.78
N ALA A 117 -16.30 25.16 7.10
CA ALA A 117 -15.95 24.59 5.80
C ALA A 117 -15.00 23.41 6.01
N VAL A 118 -15.34 22.24 5.51
CA VAL A 118 -14.45 21.06 5.53
C VAL A 118 -14.07 20.75 4.09
N ALA A 119 -12.77 20.59 3.86
CA ALA A 119 -12.27 20.22 2.55
C ALA A 119 -11.42 18.95 2.63
N ILE A 120 -11.78 17.97 1.81
CA ILE A 120 -11.21 16.63 1.81
C ILE A 120 -10.51 16.35 0.49
N ALA A 121 -9.25 15.94 0.52
CA ALA A 121 -8.49 15.62 -0.69
C ALA A 121 -7.46 14.50 -0.45
N PRO A 122 -6.97 13.79 -1.48
CA PRO A 122 -5.91 12.77 -1.30
C PRO A 122 -4.57 13.41 -0.91
N LYS A 123 -4.39 14.69 -1.27
CA LYS A 123 -3.27 15.54 -0.90
C LYS A 123 -3.78 16.95 -0.66
N LEU A 124 -3.42 17.54 0.47
CA LEU A 124 -3.89 18.88 0.83
C LEU A 124 -3.24 19.96 -0.06
N PRO A 125 -4.02 20.93 -0.57
CA PRO A 125 -3.46 22.10 -1.22
C PRO A 125 -2.79 23.03 -0.20
N THR A 126 -1.78 23.78 -0.65
CA THR A 126 -1.02 24.72 0.20
C THR A 126 -1.76 26.02 0.50
N THR A 127 -2.81 26.35 -0.27
CA THR A 127 -3.51 27.64 -0.19
C THR A 127 -5.01 27.44 -0.26
N LEU A 128 -5.68 27.57 0.89
CA LEU A 128 -7.13 27.63 1.04
C LEU A 128 -7.50 28.72 2.04
N PRO A 129 -8.79 29.15 2.11
CA PRO A 129 -9.23 30.10 3.11
C PRO A 129 -8.87 29.62 4.53
N PRO A 130 -8.36 30.50 5.42
CA PRO A 130 -7.75 30.10 6.70
C PRO A 130 -8.71 29.36 7.64
N ASP A 131 -10.02 29.62 7.55
CA ASP A 131 -11.05 28.98 8.38
C ASP A 131 -11.63 27.70 7.73
N THR A 132 -10.84 27.01 6.91
CA THR A 132 -11.22 25.74 6.28
C THR A 132 -10.51 24.60 6.99
N VAL A 133 -11.27 23.62 7.47
CA VAL A 133 -10.71 22.40 8.03
C VAL A 133 -10.24 21.52 6.87
N LEU A 134 -8.94 21.22 6.84
CA LEU A 134 -8.32 20.43 5.78
C LEU A 134 -8.07 19.01 6.27
N ILE A 135 -8.61 18.03 5.56
CA ILE A 135 -8.51 16.62 5.94
C ILE A 135 -8.05 15.81 4.73
N GLU A 136 -7.07 14.95 4.93
CA GLU A 136 -6.70 14.00 3.87
C GLU A 136 -7.62 12.80 3.88
N TRP A 137 -7.97 12.26 2.71
CA TRP A 137 -8.78 11.03 2.64
C TRP A 137 -8.16 9.88 3.44
N ARG A 138 -6.84 9.72 3.41
CA ARG A 138 -6.14 8.73 4.24
C ARG A 138 -6.38 8.88 5.75
N THR A 139 -6.61 10.11 6.21
CA THR A 139 -6.95 10.40 7.62
C THR A 139 -8.37 9.96 7.94
N ILE A 140 -9.30 10.18 7.02
CA ILE A 140 -10.69 9.69 7.13
C ILE A 140 -10.70 8.16 7.11
N TYR A 141 -9.97 7.54 6.18
CA TYR A 141 -9.82 6.09 6.14
C TYR A 141 -9.28 5.53 7.47
N ALA A 142 -8.20 6.12 8.00
CA ALA A 142 -7.63 5.72 9.29
C ALA A 142 -8.65 5.81 10.43
N TRP A 143 -9.45 6.88 10.42
CA TRP A 143 -10.49 7.12 11.40
C TRP A 143 -11.64 6.12 11.27
N LEU A 144 -12.13 5.85 10.05
CA LEU A 144 -13.15 4.83 9.80
C LEU A 144 -12.69 3.44 10.25
N ARG A 145 -11.44 3.06 9.94
CA ARG A 145 -10.84 1.78 10.37
C ARG A 145 -10.71 1.67 11.89
N ARG A 146 -10.44 2.77 12.60
CA ARG A 146 -10.38 2.77 14.07
C ARG A 146 -11.74 2.45 14.68
N HIS A 147 -12.81 2.90 14.04
CA HIS A 147 -14.19 2.79 14.50
C HIS A 147 -14.92 1.56 13.92
N SER A 148 -14.31 0.81 13.00
CA SER A 148 -14.98 -0.27 12.26
C SER A 148 -15.42 -1.48 13.10
N GLN A 149 -14.88 -1.64 14.31
CA GLN A 149 -15.32 -2.70 15.24
C GLN A 149 -16.63 -2.34 15.94
N ASP A 150 -16.85 -1.06 16.19
CA ASP A 150 -18.01 -0.55 16.92
C ASP A 150 -19.16 -0.15 15.98
N PHE A 151 -18.82 0.11 14.71
CA PHE A 151 -19.67 0.78 13.73
C PHE A 151 -19.63 0.05 12.39
N ARG A 152 -20.76 -0.56 12.00
CA ARG A 152 -20.85 -1.37 10.78
C ARG A 152 -20.67 -0.49 9.55
N TRP A 153 -21.27 0.70 9.57
CA TRP A 153 -21.18 1.61 8.43
C TRP A 153 -19.80 2.24 8.30
N ALA A 154 -19.07 2.42 9.41
CA ALA A 154 -17.65 2.76 9.34
C ALA A 154 -16.82 1.69 8.62
N ALA A 155 -17.09 0.40 8.89
CA ALA A 155 -16.43 -0.71 8.22
C ALA A 155 -16.72 -0.72 6.71
N LEU A 156 -17.99 -0.60 6.32
CA LEU A 156 -18.42 -0.59 4.93
C LEU A 156 -17.85 0.61 4.14
N ALA A 157 -17.82 1.80 4.74
CA ALA A 157 -17.24 2.97 4.10
C ALA A 157 -15.72 2.83 3.91
N ALA A 158 -15.00 2.29 4.91
CA ALA A 158 -13.57 2.04 4.78
C ALA A 158 -13.25 1.02 3.67
N GLU A 159 -14.00 -0.09 3.62
CA GLU A 159 -13.89 -1.09 2.55
C GLU A 159 -14.21 -0.49 1.17
N TYR A 160 -15.20 0.40 1.09
CA TYR A 160 -15.51 1.07 -0.16
C TYR A 160 -14.39 2.00 -0.63
N LEU A 161 -13.73 2.75 0.27
CA LEU A 161 -12.55 3.56 -0.10
C LEU A 161 -11.42 2.70 -0.67
N GLU A 162 -11.21 1.50 -0.12
CA GLU A 162 -10.25 0.53 -0.64
C GLU A 162 -10.60 0.08 -2.07
N ILE A 163 -11.87 -0.24 -2.34
CA ILE A 163 -12.36 -0.62 -3.67
C ILE A 163 -12.24 0.57 -4.65
N ALA A 164 -12.63 1.77 -4.22
CA ALA A 164 -12.59 2.97 -5.03
C ALA A 164 -11.15 3.32 -5.44
N GLU A 165 -10.20 3.29 -4.51
CA GLU A 165 -8.78 3.53 -4.80
C GLU A 165 -8.22 2.50 -5.79
N ALA A 166 -8.52 1.22 -5.60
CA ALA A 166 -8.07 0.17 -6.51
C ALA A 166 -8.59 0.37 -7.95
N ARG A 167 -9.83 0.82 -8.11
CA ARG A 167 -10.42 1.17 -9.43
C ARG A 167 -9.73 2.37 -10.06
N LEU A 168 -9.41 3.40 -9.28
CA LEU A 168 -8.74 4.61 -9.77
C LEU A 168 -7.28 4.36 -10.18
N ILE A 169 -6.59 3.44 -9.48
CA ILE A 169 -5.27 2.93 -9.84
C ILE A 169 -5.30 2.13 -11.15
N GLU A 170 -6.41 1.45 -11.44
CA GLU A 170 -6.59 0.70 -12.70
C GLU A 170 -6.81 1.63 -13.89
N SER A 171 -7.64 2.66 -13.72
CA SER A 171 -7.96 3.62 -14.77
C SER A 171 -6.86 4.66 -15.01
N GLU A 172 -5.75 4.59 -14.26
CA GLU A 172 -4.64 5.56 -14.29
C GLU A 172 -5.10 7.01 -13.98
N GLN A 173 -6.25 7.16 -13.31
CA GLN A 173 -6.81 8.46 -12.94
C GLN A 173 -6.29 8.97 -11.60
N PHE A 174 -5.68 8.10 -10.78
CA PHE A 174 -5.13 8.46 -9.49
C PHE A 174 -3.68 8.94 -9.61
N VAL A 175 -3.49 10.25 -9.67
CA VAL A 175 -2.19 10.87 -10.01
C VAL A 175 -1.33 11.14 -8.77
N GLU A 176 -1.94 11.55 -7.64
CA GLU A 176 -1.20 11.94 -6.44
C GLU A 176 -2.03 11.80 -5.14
N GLY A 177 -1.36 11.49 -4.03
CA GLY A 177 -1.98 11.28 -2.72
C GLY A 177 -2.47 9.84 -2.54
N THR A 178 -3.24 9.58 -1.48
CA THR A 178 -3.94 8.30 -1.25
C THR A 178 -5.30 8.53 -0.62
N LEU A 179 -6.28 7.71 -1.01
CA LEU A 179 -7.54 7.57 -0.28
C LEU A 179 -7.36 6.71 0.96
N THR A 180 -6.49 5.70 0.89
CA THR A 180 -6.28 4.74 1.98
C THR A 180 -4.86 4.78 2.53
N MET A 181 -4.58 3.93 3.52
CA MET A 181 -3.25 3.70 4.10
C MET A 181 -2.97 2.21 4.14
N PHE A 182 -1.68 1.84 4.21
CA PHE A 182 -1.33 0.46 4.46
C PHE A 182 -1.89 0.01 5.82
N SER A 183 -2.76 -0.99 5.80
CA SER A 183 -3.40 -1.56 7.00
C SER A 183 -3.05 -3.03 7.24
N GLY A 184 -2.19 -3.59 6.39
CA GLY A 184 -1.85 -5.00 6.34
C GLY A 184 -2.04 -5.56 4.93
N PHE A 185 -1.72 -6.84 4.77
CA PHE A 185 -2.05 -7.66 3.62
C PHE A 185 -3.34 -8.43 3.95
N PRO A 186 -4.51 -8.02 3.42
CA PRO A 186 -5.80 -8.55 3.86
C PRO A 186 -6.10 -9.95 3.31
N PHE A 187 -5.21 -10.51 2.49
CA PHE A 187 -5.49 -11.73 1.75
C PHE A 187 -5.49 -12.98 2.63
N GLY A 188 -6.31 -13.94 2.26
CA GLY A 188 -6.43 -15.21 2.94
C GLY A 188 -7.48 -16.09 2.29
N ARG A 189 -7.95 -17.11 3.01
CA ARG A 189 -9.01 -18.00 2.52
C ARG A 189 -10.34 -17.27 2.33
N ASP A 190 -10.67 -16.37 3.25
CA ASP A 190 -11.95 -15.65 3.29
C ASP A 190 -11.91 -14.35 2.47
N HIS A 191 -10.71 -13.87 2.14
CA HIS A 191 -10.47 -12.70 1.31
C HIS A 191 -9.43 -13.07 0.24
N PRO A 192 -9.84 -13.71 -0.88
CA PRO A 192 -8.91 -14.16 -1.89
C PRO A 192 -8.23 -12.98 -2.58
N PHE A 193 -6.98 -13.20 -3.00
CA PHE A 193 -6.23 -12.21 -3.76
C PHE A 193 -6.93 -11.81 -5.05
N THR A 194 -6.96 -10.51 -5.31
CA THR A 194 -7.26 -9.95 -6.62
C THR A 194 -6.10 -9.09 -7.09
N TYR A 195 -5.87 -9.04 -8.40
CA TYR A 195 -4.77 -8.27 -8.98
C TYR A 195 -4.83 -6.78 -8.58
N LEU A 196 -6.02 -6.19 -8.60
CA LEU A 196 -6.23 -4.77 -8.31
C LEU A 196 -5.93 -4.44 -6.85
N GLU A 197 -6.45 -5.25 -5.94
CA GLU A 197 -6.19 -5.07 -4.52
C GLU A 197 -4.73 -5.36 -4.17
N GLY A 198 -4.15 -6.40 -4.78
CA GLY A 198 -2.72 -6.69 -4.66
C GLY A 198 -1.86 -5.49 -5.06
N LYS A 199 -2.16 -4.89 -6.23
CA LYS A 199 -1.45 -3.70 -6.72
C LYS A 199 -1.58 -2.52 -5.75
N ARG A 200 -2.79 -2.20 -5.28
CA ARG A 200 -3.05 -1.15 -4.27
C ARG A 200 -2.23 -1.38 -3.00
N VAL A 201 -2.36 -2.55 -2.39
CA VAL A 201 -1.68 -2.91 -1.13
C VAL A 201 -0.16 -2.85 -1.29
N LEU A 202 0.37 -3.33 -2.42
CA LEU A 202 1.79 -3.24 -2.73
C LEU A 202 2.27 -1.78 -2.85
N GLU A 203 1.55 -0.92 -3.56
CA GLU A 203 1.91 0.50 -3.71
C GLU A 203 1.96 1.22 -2.33
N LEU A 204 0.96 0.97 -1.48
CA LEU A 204 0.90 1.50 -0.11
C LEU A 204 2.07 0.97 0.74
N ALA A 205 2.30 -0.35 0.72
CA ALA A 205 3.41 -0.98 1.45
C ALA A 205 4.77 -0.40 1.03
N MET A 206 5.00 -0.23 -0.27
CA MET A 206 6.23 0.32 -0.81
C MET A 206 6.42 1.80 -0.44
N GLY A 207 5.33 2.57 -0.39
CA GLY A 207 5.34 3.95 0.11
C GLY A 207 5.85 4.05 1.54
N GLU A 208 5.32 3.22 2.44
CA GLU A 208 5.73 3.17 3.84
C GLU A 208 7.17 2.63 4.01
N LEU A 209 7.53 1.55 3.30
CA LEU A 209 8.88 0.96 3.38
C LEU A 209 9.97 1.93 2.91
N ARG A 210 9.70 2.83 1.94
CA ARG A 210 10.63 3.90 1.54
C ARG A 210 10.94 4.89 2.67
N GLN A 211 10.04 5.04 3.65
CA GLN A 211 10.24 5.94 4.79
C GLN A 211 11.03 5.31 5.94
N ARG A 212 11.34 4.02 5.89
CA ARG A 212 12.08 3.36 6.96
C ARG A 212 13.53 3.81 7.05
N SER A 213 13.97 4.25 8.23
CA SER A 213 15.34 4.73 8.46
C SER A 213 16.35 3.60 8.65
N ASP A 214 15.92 2.45 9.17
CA ASP A 214 16.75 1.25 9.33
C ASP A 214 17.17 0.65 7.99
N LEU A 215 16.27 0.54 7.01
CA LEU A 215 16.60 0.09 5.65
C LEU A 215 17.61 1.04 4.97
N ARG A 216 17.43 2.36 5.15
CA ARG A 216 18.35 3.38 4.63
C ARG A 216 19.74 3.28 5.24
N SER A 217 19.82 3.22 6.57
CA SER A 217 21.09 3.23 7.30
C SER A 217 21.84 1.89 7.23
N LYS A 218 21.13 0.76 7.32
CA LYS A 218 21.75 -0.57 7.42
C LYS A 218 21.94 -1.27 6.08
N LEU A 219 21.06 -1.03 5.11
CA LEU A 219 21.12 -1.66 3.78
C LEU A 219 21.44 -0.67 2.64
N LYS A 220 21.62 0.61 2.95
CA LYS A 220 21.82 1.67 1.95
C LYS A 220 20.67 1.79 0.93
N MET A 221 19.44 1.49 1.38
CA MET A 221 18.24 1.65 0.55
C MET A 221 18.07 3.12 0.12
N ASN A 222 17.81 3.35 -1.16
CA ASN A 222 17.57 4.67 -1.72
C ASN A 222 16.05 4.98 -1.72
N PRO A 223 15.58 5.91 -0.85
CA PRO A 223 14.15 6.19 -0.71
C PRO A 223 13.55 6.95 -1.89
N LYS A 224 14.39 7.56 -2.74
CA LYS A 224 13.98 8.39 -3.88
C LYS A 224 14.00 7.62 -5.21
N ALA A 225 14.62 6.44 -5.24
CA ALA A 225 14.65 5.64 -6.46
C ALA A 225 13.23 5.13 -6.76
N PRO A 226 12.75 5.27 -8.01
CA PRO A 226 11.49 4.68 -8.40
C PRO A 226 11.58 3.14 -8.34
N GLY A 227 10.43 2.50 -8.10
CA GLY A 227 10.29 1.07 -8.28
C GLY A 227 10.14 0.69 -9.75
N ARG A 228 9.35 -0.33 -10.04
CA ARG A 228 9.01 -0.72 -11.41
C ARG A 228 8.19 0.38 -12.09
N PRO A 229 8.43 0.66 -13.38
CA PRO A 229 7.63 1.62 -14.14
C PRO A 229 6.19 1.15 -14.35
N ALA A 230 5.97 -0.16 -14.38
CA ALA A 230 4.64 -0.76 -14.44
C ALA A 230 4.63 -2.10 -13.70
N ILE A 231 3.61 -2.29 -12.88
CA ILE A 231 3.20 -3.61 -12.38
C ILE A 231 2.29 -4.18 -13.47
N THR A 232 2.77 -5.21 -14.16
CA THR A 232 2.08 -5.88 -15.26
C THR A 232 1.73 -7.31 -14.87
N GLY A 233 0.70 -7.88 -15.52
CA GLY A 233 0.26 -9.26 -15.28
C GLY A 233 -1.14 -9.35 -14.69
N ARG A 234 -2.15 -8.72 -15.31
CA ARG A 234 -3.56 -8.82 -14.89
C ARG A 234 -4.08 -10.25 -14.77
N GLN A 235 -3.50 -11.19 -15.52
CA GLN A 235 -3.80 -12.63 -15.47
C GLN A 235 -2.92 -13.41 -14.48
N SER A 236 -2.03 -12.73 -13.75
CA SER A 236 -1.13 -13.38 -12.79
C SER A 236 -1.68 -13.28 -11.38
N ASN A 237 -1.35 -14.29 -10.57
CA ASN A 237 -1.74 -14.38 -9.16
C ASN A 237 -0.72 -13.71 -8.23
N ALA A 238 0.01 -12.71 -8.75
CA ALA A 238 1.07 -12.03 -8.04
C ALA A 238 1.30 -10.61 -8.57
N VAL A 239 1.60 -9.70 -7.66
CA VAL A 239 2.21 -8.41 -7.99
C VAL A 239 3.51 -8.27 -7.22
N TRP A 240 4.46 -7.52 -7.76
CA TRP A 240 5.72 -7.28 -7.06
C TRP A 240 6.35 -5.96 -7.49
N ASP A 241 7.09 -5.35 -6.56
CA ASP A 241 7.89 -4.15 -6.76
C ASP A 241 9.21 -4.26 -5.98
N PHE A 242 10.08 -3.24 -6.06
CA PHE A 242 11.37 -3.25 -5.39
C PHE A 242 11.82 -1.90 -4.84
N LEU A 243 12.70 -1.95 -3.83
CA LEU A 243 13.50 -0.82 -3.33
C LEU A 243 14.95 -0.96 -3.79
N SER A 244 15.48 0.08 -4.43
CA SER A 244 16.86 0.10 -4.91
C SER A 244 17.86 0.26 -3.76
N LEU A 245 19.00 -0.41 -3.86
CA LEU A 245 20.16 -0.26 -2.97
C LEU A 245 21.29 0.57 -3.63
N ALA A 246 21.02 1.19 -4.78
CA ALA A 246 22.01 1.95 -5.53
C ALA A 246 22.49 3.19 -4.74
N SER A 247 23.81 3.26 -4.54
CA SER A 247 24.51 4.21 -3.67
C SER A 247 24.70 5.61 -4.27
N SER A 248 24.48 5.81 -5.57
CA SER A 248 24.91 7.03 -6.28
C SER A 248 23.83 8.11 -6.44
N GLY A 249 22.61 7.92 -5.92
CA GLY A 249 21.49 8.85 -6.13
C GLY A 249 21.02 8.98 -7.58
N LYS A 250 21.73 8.38 -8.54
CA LYS A 250 21.32 8.26 -9.94
C LYS A 250 20.35 7.09 -10.09
N ILE A 251 19.32 7.28 -10.91
CA ILE A 251 18.38 6.23 -11.30
C ILE A 251 19.15 5.28 -12.23
N GLU A 252 19.81 4.29 -11.64
CA GLU A 252 20.46 3.22 -12.38
C GLU A 252 19.45 2.07 -12.61
N ASN A 253 19.62 1.34 -13.72
CA ASN A 253 18.76 0.22 -14.07
C ASN A 253 18.79 -0.84 -12.94
N PHE A 254 17.64 -1.17 -12.36
CA PHE A 254 17.51 -2.10 -11.21
C PHE A 254 18.08 -3.50 -11.48
N THR A 255 18.24 -3.86 -12.76
CA THR A 255 18.89 -5.13 -13.16
C THR A 255 20.40 -5.14 -12.96
N LYS A 256 21.01 -4.01 -12.57
CA LYS A 256 22.45 -3.85 -12.33
C LYS A 256 22.84 -3.87 -10.86
N HIS A 257 21.91 -3.81 -9.92
CA HIS A 257 22.21 -3.79 -8.49
C HIS A 257 21.30 -4.73 -7.73
N PRO A 258 21.75 -5.28 -6.59
CA PRO A 258 20.83 -5.96 -5.71
C PRO A 258 19.74 -5.00 -5.24
N HIS A 259 18.55 -5.54 -5.00
CA HIS A 259 17.40 -4.75 -4.59
C HIS A 259 16.50 -5.55 -3.65
N LEU A 260 15.74 -4.83 -2.84
CA LEU A 260 14.77 -5.42 -1.92
C LEU A 260 13.45 -5.60 -2.68
N THR A 261 13.07 -6.84 -2.96
CA THR A 261 11.83 -7.19 -3.66
C THR A 261 10.74 -7.53 -2.67
N LEU A 262 9.58 -6.92 -2.85
CA LEU A 262 8.34 -7.29 -2.16
C LEU A 262 7.38 -7.87 -3.19
N GLY A 263 6.97 -9.11 -2.99
CA GLY A 263 5.92 -9.79 -3.75
C GLY A 263 4.67 -9.98 -2.91
N VAL A 264 3.50 -9.68 -3.47
CA VAL A 264 2.19 -10.00 -2.92
C VAL A 264 1.57 -11.03 -3.85
N ILE A 265 1.49 -12.27 -3.37
CA ILE A 265 1.05 -13.45 -4.14
C ILE A 265 -0.26 -13.95 -3.52
N ALA A 266 -1.03 -14.74 -4.25
CA ALA A 266 -2.34 -15.22 -3.81
C ALA A 266 -2.37 -15.96 -2.45
N HIS A 267 -1.26 -16.55 -2.01
CA HIS A 267 -1.20 -17.33 -0.77
C HIS A 267 -0.12 -16.87 0.21
N GLU A 268 0.70 -15.90 -0.17
CA GLU A 268 1.82 -15.44 0.66
C GLU A 268 2.33 -14.04 0.25
N VAL A 269 3.12 -13.46 1.14
CA VAL A 269 3.97 -12.29 0.87
C VAL A 269 5.41 -12.76 0.79
N GLU A 270 6.13 -12.34 -0.25
CA GLU A 270 7.55 -12.63 -0.45
C GLU A 270 8.39 -11.38 -0.14
N ALA A 271 9.26 -11.45 0.86
CA ALA A 271 10.25 -10.41 1.17
C ALA A 271 11.65 -10.92 0.82
N MET A 272 12.14 -10.59 -0.36
CA MET A 272 13.37 -11.16 -0.92
C MET A 272 14.43 -10.10 -1.21
N VAL A 273 15.70 -10.41 -0.94
CA VAL A 273 16.82 -9.68 -1.55
C VAL A 273 17.13 -10.34 -2.89
N THR A 274 16.99 -9.58 -3.97
CA THR A 274 17.20 -10.05 -5.33
C THR A 274 18.59 -9.67 -5.83
N VAL A 275 19.33 -10.65 -6.34
CA VAL A 275 20.58 -10.44 -7.07
C VAL A 275 20.30 -10.66 -8.56
N PRO A 276 20.16 -9.58 -9.36
CA PRO A 276 19.72 -9.71 -10.73
C PRO A 276 20.76 -10.42 -11.61
N ASN A 277 20.33 -10.85 -12.80
CA ASN A 277 21.23 -11.48 -13.76
C ASN A 277 22.45 -10.61 -14.09
N ALA A 278 22.22 -9.33 -14.39
CA ALA A 278 23.26 -8.40 -14.82
C ALA A 278 23.85 -7.57 -13.65
N VAL A 279 23.86 -8.11 -12.43
CA VAL A 279 24.37 -7.43 -11.23
C VAL A 279 25.78 -6.86 -11.44
N ASN A 280 26.08 -5.77 -10.73
CA ASN A 280 27.31 -5.01 -10.87
C ASN A 280 28.58 -5.88 -10.72
N GLY A 281 29.67 -5.40 -11.32
CA GLY A 281 30.94 -6.12 -11.34
C GLY A 281 31.52 -6.37 -9.96
N THR A 282 31.31 -5.45 -9.00
CA THR A 282 31.77 -5.61 -7.61
C THR A 282 31.15 -6.82 -6.95
N MET A 283 29.82 -6.90 -6.92
CA MET A 283 29.09 -8.02 -6.33
C MET A 283 29.40 -9.32 -7.04
N ARG A 284 29.49 -9.32 -8.38
CA ARG A 284 29.85 -10.52 -9.14
C ARG A 284 31.25 -11.03 -8.76
N ARG A 285 32.25 -10.16 -8.68
CA ARG A 285 33.61 -10.54 -8.24
C ARG A 285 33.60 -11.07 -6.82
N ASN A 286 32.96 -10.35 -5.89
CA ASN A 286 32.90 -10.75 -4.49
C ASN A 286 32.22 -12.12 -4.32
N LEU A 287 31.15 -12.41 -5.09
CA LEU A 287 30.51 -13.73 -5.11
C LEU A 287 31.44 -14.84 -5.62
N ILE A 288 32.26 -14.56 -6.66
CA ILE A 288 33.25 -15.51 -7.18
C ILE A 288 34.37 -15.76 -6.15
N GLU A 289 34.88 -14.68 -5.54
CA GLU A 289 36.02 -14.72 -4.62
C GLU A 289 35.72 -15.48 -3.34
N ILE A 290 34.50 -15.38 -2.79
CA ILE A 290 34.12 -16.15 -1.60
C ILE A 290 34.00 -17.66 -1.87
N GLY A 291 33.83 -18.06 -3.13
CA GLY A 291 33.65 -19.47 -3.50
C GLY A 291 32.38 -20.09 -2.93
N GLU A 292 32.19 -21.39 -3.19
CA GLU A 292 31.03 -22.15 -2.72
C GLU A 292 30.99 -22.23 -1.17
N ASP A 293 32.12 -22.50 -0.53
CA ASP A 293 32.23 -22.57 0.93
C ASP A 293 31.93 -21.22 1.60
N GLY A 294 32.41 -20.11 1.02
CA GLY A 294 32.11 -18.78 1.52
C GLY A 294 30.65 -18.41 1.33
N PHE A 295 30.04 -18.82 0.20
CA PHE A 295 28.60 -18.65 -0.01
C PHE A 295 27.76 -19.46 0.98
N GLN A 296 28.18 -20.69 1.30
CA GLN A 296 27.52 -21.50 2.34
C GLN A 296 27.62 -20.85 3.73
N LYS A 297 28.78 -20.27 4.08
CA LYS A 297 28.96 -19.50 5.33
C LYS A 297 28.07 -18.25 5.36
N LEU A 298 27.98 -17.54 4.24
CA LEU A 298 27.09 -16.38 4.09
C LEU A 298 25.64 -16.77 4.33
N VAL A 299 25.17 -17.83 3.68
CA VAL A 299 23.80 -18.34 3.85
C VAL A 299 23.56 -18.77 5.30
N SER A 300 24.53 -19.44 5.93
CA SER A 300 24.46 -19.79 7.35
C SER A 300 24.30 -18.56 8.25
N GLY A 301 24.99 -17.47 7.92
CA GLY A 301 24.84 -16.16 8.57
C GLY A 301 23.44 -15.58 8.40
N VAL A 302 22.88 -15.62 7.18
CA VAL A 302 21.52 -15.16 6.91
C VAL A 302 20.49 -15.97 7.71
N VAL A 303 20.56 -17.31 7.67
CA VAL A 303 19.64 -18.16 8.44
C VAL A 303 19.79 -17.90 9.95
N LYS A 304 21.00 -17.65 10.45
CA LYS A 304 21.24 -17.26 11.85
C LYS A 304 20.56 -15.93 12.18
N ASN A 305 20.68 -14.93 11.31
CA ASN A 305 20.07 -13.61 11.48
C ASN A 305 18.53 -13.67 11.42
N LEU A 306 17.97 -14.62 10.67
CA LEU A 306 16.51 -14.82 10.59
C LEU A 306 15.93 -15.50 11.83
N LYS A 307 16.72 -16.15 12.69
CA LYS A 307 16.21 -16.90 13.86
C LYS A 307 15.26 -16.10 14.77
N PRO A 308 15.50 -14.82 15.11
CA PRO A 308 14.58 -14.05 15.94
C PRO A 308 13.19 -13.90 15.30
N LEU A 309 13.14 -13.59 14.00
CA LEU A 309 11.89 -13.50 13.22
C LEU A 309 11.16 -14.85 13.20
N LEU A 310 11.88 -15.92 12.82
CA LEU A 310 11.31 -17.26 12.67
C LEU A 310 10.78 -17.87 13.98
N ARG A 311 11.30 -17.44 15.14
CA ARG A 311 10.81 -17.91 16.45
C ARG A 311 9.42 -17.39 16.79
N HIS A 312 9.12 -16.16 16.37
CA HIS A 312 7.85 -15.50 16.69
C HIS A 312 6.85 -15.55 15.54
N GLN A 313 7.29 -16.00 14.35
CA GLN A 313 6.48 -16.09 13.14
C GLN A 313 6.54 -17.50 12.53
N PRO A 314 5.74 -18.46 13.02
CA PRO A 314 5.77 -19.86 12.55
C PRO A 314 5.42 -20.03 11.06
N GLY A 315 4.65 -19.11 10.48
CA GLY A 315 4.32 -19.09 9.05
C GLY A 315 5.40 -18.47 8.17
N ALA A 316 6.47 -17.91 8.75
CA ALA A 316 7.61 -17.39 8.02
C ALA A 316 8.56 -18.55 7.65
N THR A 317 8.90 -18.64 6.36
CA THR A 317 9.83 -19.66 5.84
C THR A 317 11.02 -18.98 5.18
N PRO A 318 12.26 -19.21 5.66
CA PRO A 318 13.44 -18.65 5.03
C PRO A 318 13.67 -19.35 3.69
N TRP A 319 13.75 -18.59 2.59
CA TRP A 319 13.64 -19.13 1.24
C TRP A 319 14.80 -18.70 0.34
N PHE A 320 15.19 -19.60 -0.55
CA PHE A 320 16.07 -19.34 -1.68
C PHE A 320 15.32 -19.60 -2.98
N ARG A 321 15.51 -18.73 -3.96
CA ARG A 321 15.04 -18.94 -5.33
C ARG A 321 16.15 -18.65 -6.33
N GLY A 322 16.49 -19.62 -7.16
CA GLY A 322 17.30 -19.42 -8.37
C GLY A 322 16.42 -19.64 -9.59
N VAL A 323 16.48 -18.75 -10.58
CA VAL A 323 15.54 -18.80 -11.71
C VAL A 323 16.19 -18.32 -13.00
N GLN A 324 16.04 -19.13 -14.04
CA GLN A 324 16.43 -18.83 -15.41
C GLN A 324 15.20 -18.46 -16.24
N ARG A 325 15.27 -17.34 -16.96
CA ARG A 325 14.15 -16.85 -17.77
C ARG A 325 14.53 -16.52 -19.21
N ARG A 326 13.69 -16.90 -20.17
CA ARG A 326 13.80 -16.46 -21.55
C ARG A 326 12.63 -15.55 -21.90
N TYR A 327 12.94 -14.35 -22.38
CA TYR A 327 11.95 -13.33 -22.70
C TYR A 327 11.72 -13.27 -24.22
N PRO A 328 10.49 -13.49 -24.71
CA PRO A 328 10.17 -13.30 -26.13
C PRO A 328 10.27 -11.84 -26.56
N SER A 329 9.93 -10.93 -25.65
CA SER A 329 10.07 -9.48 -25.80
C SER A 329 10.15 -8.85 -24.41
N GLN A 330 10.51 -7.57 -24.34
CA GLN A 330 10.66 -6.85 -23.06
C GLN A 330 9.38 -6.80 -22.21
N ARG A 331 8.20 -6.93 -22.84
CA ARG A 331 6.89 -6.84 -22.17
C ARG A 331 6.15 -8.17 -22.08
N ALA A 332 6.64 -9.23 -22.72
CA ALA A 332 6.02 -10.55 -22.70
C ALA A 332 6.26 -11.26 -21.36
N MET A 333 5.34 -12.13 -20.97
CA MET A 333 5.57 -13.08 -19.87
C MET A 333 6.78 -13.95 -20.23
N PRO A 334 7.80 -14.03 -19.35
CA PRO A 334 8.96 -14.87 -19.62
C PRO A 334 8.60 -16.34 -19.55
N PHE A 335 9.28 -17.15 -20.36
CA PHE A 335 9.37 -18.58 -20.13
C PHE A 335 10.36 -18.86 -19.00
N ILE A 336 9.99 -19.72 -18.05
CA ILE A 336 10.89 -20.22 -17.01
C ILE A 336 11.54 -21.49 -17.55
N ASP A 337 12.81 -21.42 -17.92
CA ASP A 337 13.54 -22.58 -18.45
C ASP A 337 14.06 -23.48 -17.32
N ALA A 338 14.37 -22.89 -16.15
CA ALA A 338 14.79 -23.59 -14.95
C ALA A 338 14.47 -22.79 -13.68
N GLN A 339 14.09 -23.49 -12.60
CA GLN A 339 13.86 -22.91 -11.28
C GLN A 339 14.34 -23.87 -10.21
N ILE A 340 15.00 -23.32 -9.19
CA ILE A 340 15.39 -24.02 -7.97
C ILE A 340 14.86 -23.22 -6.79
N ASP A 341 14.03 -23.88 -5.98
CA ASP A 341 13.42 -23.30 -4.79
C ASP A 341 13.68 -24.22 -3.60
N PHE A 342 14.11 -23.68 -2.48
CA PHE A 342 14.28 -24.45 -1.26
C PHE A 342 14.26 -23.59 0.00
N ASP A 343 13.88 -24.22 1.11
CA ASP A 343 14.04 -23.66 2.44
C ASP A 343 15.53 -23.60 2.80
N LEU A 344 16.02 -22.39 3.11
CA LEU A 344 17.43 -22.13 3.44
C LEU A 344 17.93 -22.98 4.62
N ARG A 345 17.05 -23.39 5.53
CA ARG A 345 17.40 -24.25 6.68
C ARG A 345 17.80 -25.65 6.25
N THR A 346 17.39 -26.08 5.06
CA THR A 346 17.81 -27.37 4.50
C THR A 346 19.18 -27.27 3.82
N ALA A 347 19.59 -26.09 3.36
CA ALA A 347 20.88 -25.91 2.68
C ALA A 347 22.09 -25.85 3.62
N VAL A 348 21.89 -25.53 4.90
CA VAL A 348 22.96 -25.34 5.87
C VAL A 348 22.71 -26.13 7.15
N SER A 349 23.76 -26.72 7.71
CA SER A 349 23.64 -27.49 8.96
C SER A 349 23.35 -26.59 10.14
N GLN A 350 22.30 -26.90 10.91
CA GLN A 350 22.06 -26.28 12.21
C GLN A 350 21.72 -27.33 13.26
N ARG A 351 22.01 -27.04 14.54
CA ARG A 351 21.64 -27.93 15.64
C ARG A 351 20.10 -28.06 15.72
N GLY A 352 19.58 -29.28 15.60
CA GLY A 352 18.15 -29.57 15.62
C GLY A 352 17.39 -29.23 14.33
N SER A 353 18.08 -29.05 13.20
CA SER A 353 17.44 -28.75 11.92
C SER A 353 16.89 -29.98 11.19
N ALA A 354 16.07 -29.70 10.17
CA ALA A 354 15.73 -30.67 9.13
C ALA A 354 16.99 -31.30 8.49
N LYS A 355 16.79 -32.42 7.80
CA LYS A 355 17.85 -33.12 7.05
C LYS A 355 18.52 -32.15 6.06
N VAL A 356 19.84 -32.02 6.18
CA VAL A 356 20.65 -31.10 5.38
C VAL A 356 20.78 -31.62 3.93
N GLN A 357 20.56 -30.76 2.96
CA GLN A 357 20.58 -30.97 1.51
C GLN A 357 21.41 -29.85 0.85
N PRO A 358 22.74 -29.82 1.06
CA PRO A 358 23.59 -28.71 0.62
C PRO A 358 23.71 -28.62 -0.91
N ARG A 359 23.41 -29.71 -1.62
CA ARG A 359 23.48 -29.82 -3.09
C ARG A 359 22.60 -28.79 -3.80
N TRP A 360 21.48 -28.38 -3.21
CA TRP A 360 20.62 -27.36 -3.82
C TRP A 360 21.26 -25.98 -3.81
N LEU A 361 21.94 -25.64 -2.71
CA LEU A 361 22.69 -24.38 -2.63
C LEU A 361 23.89 -24.38 -3.58
N SER A 362 24.61 -25.51 -3.64
CA SER A 362 25.70 -25.73 -4.59
C SER A 362 25.24 -25.53 -6.03
N ALA A 363 24.15 -26.18 -6.43
CA ALA A 363 23.58 -26.05 -7.77
C ALA A 363 23.21 -24.60 -8.09
N ALA A 364 22.49 -23.92 -7.18
CA ALA A 364 22.08 -22.54 -7.38
C ALA A 364 23.27 -21.57 -7.49
N TYR A 365 24.28 -21.73 -6.63
CA TYR A 365 25.50 -20.91 -6.64
C TYR A 365 26.27 -21.09 -7.95
N ASN A 366 26.57 -22.34 -8.32
CA ASN A 366 27.33 -22.66 -9.51
C ASN A 366 26.58 -22.22 -10.78
N SER A 367 25.25 -22.41 -10.84
CA SER A 367 24.43 -21.88 -11.92
C SER A 367 24.52 -20.36 -12.03
N PHE A 368 24.50 -19.62 -10.92
CA PHE A 368 24.56 -18.15 -10.97
C PHE A 368 25.96 -17.61 -11.31
N VAL A 369 27.03 -18.23 -10.81
CA VAL A 369 28.40 -17.75 -11.05
C VAL A 369 28.85 -18.03 -12.49
N HIS A 370 28.47 -19.19 -13.02
CA HIS A 370 28.85 -19.66 -14.37
C HIS A 370 27.76 -19.43 -15.43
N LYS A 371 26.81 -18.52 -15.20
CA LYS A 371 25.65 -18.23 -16.05
C LYS A 371 25.93 -17.56 -17.41
N GLU A 372 27.12 -17.69 -17.99
CA GLU A 372 27.45 -17.00 -19.24
C GLU A 372 26.40 -17.27 -20.33
N GLY A 373 25.85 -16.19 -20.90
CA GLY A 373 24.75 -16.27 -21.88
C GLY A 373 23.36 -16.61 -21.33
N ALA A 374 23.20 -16.86 -20.02
CA ALA A 374 21.93 -17.17 -19.40
C ALA A 374 21.38 -15.97 -18.60
N ASN A 375 20.06 -15.82 -18.57
CA ASN A 375 19.39 -14.85 -17.72
C ASN A 375 19.00 -15.50 -16.39
N TYR A 376 20.01 -15.68 -15.53
CA TYR A 376 19.89 -16.36 -14.24
C TYR A 376 19.98 -15.38 -13.07
N GLN A 377 18.93 -15.35 -12.26
CA GLN A 377 18.81 -14.52 -11.06
C GLN A 377 18.72 -15.41 -9.82
N ILE A 378 19.27 -14.94 -8.70
CA ILE A 378 19.04 -15.55 -7.38
C ILE A 378 18.34 -14.56 -6.45
N GLN A 379 17.58 -15.11 -5.52
CA GLN A 379 16.87 -14.37 -4.48
C GLN A 379 16.99 -15.11 -3.15
N MET A 380 17.09 -14.35 -2.06
CA MET A 380 17.18 -14.88 -0.70
C MET A 380 16.37 -14.03 0.25
N GLY A 381 15.53 -14.64 1.08
CA GLY A 381 14.67 -13.90 1.99
C GLY A 381 13.68 -14.79 2.72
N VAL A 382 12.44 -14.31 2.85
CA VAL A 382 11.38 -14.98 3.61
C VAL A 382 10.08 -14.97 2.83
N HIS A 383 9.38 -16.11 2.87
CA HIS A 383 7.99 -16.23 2.47
C HIS A 383 7.12 -16.20 3.73
N PHE A 384 6.08 -15.37 3.74
CA PHE A 384 5.10 -15.28 4.82
C PHE A 384 3.75 -15.73 4.31
N ARG A 385 3.29 -16.91 4.75
CA ARG A 385 2.01 -17.44 4.29
C ARG A 385 0.83 -16.82 5.04
N TYR A 386 -0.21 -16.39 4.34
CA TYR A 386 -1.38 -15.77 4.99
C TYR A 386 -2.06 -16.70 5.99
N ASP A 387 -2.13 -17.99 5.69
CA ASP A 387 -2.77 -19.00 6.53
C ASP A 387 -2.00 -19.28 7.85
N ARG A 388 -0.77 -18.78 7.98
CA ARG A 388 0.11 -19.07 9.12
C ARG A 388 0.79 -17.84 9.72
N CYS A 389 0.56 -16.65 9.17
CA CYS A 389 1.08 -15.37 9.64
C CYS A 389 -0.08 -14.36 9.79
N PRO A 390 -0.91 -14.46 10.84
CA PRO A 390 -2.02 -13.53 11.06
C PRO A 390 -1.55 -12.07 11.24
N GLU A 391 -0.30 -11.86 11.63
CA GLU A 391 0.35 -10.55 11.69
C GLU A 391 0.44 -9.85 10.33
N LEU A 392 0.36 -10.59 9.21
CA LEU A 392 0.32 -9.97 7.89
C LEU A 392 -0.92 -9.09 7.71
N GLY A 393 -2.04 -9.40 8.35
CA GLY A 393 -3.27 -8.61 8.29
C GLY A 393 -3.23 -7.33 9.13
N LYS A 394 -2.08 -6.92 9.64
CA LYS A 394 -1.90 -5.76 10.53
C LYS A 394 -0.92 -4.74 9.93
N VAL A 395 -1.02 -3.49 10.38
CA VAL A 395 -0.13 -2.38 9.96
C VAL A 395 1.35 -2.71 10.18
N ASN A 396 1.68 -3.43 11.27
CA ASN A 396 3.06 -3.80 11.59
C ASN A 396 3.62 -4.96 10.74
N ALA A 397 2.88 -5.48 9.75
CA ALA A 397 3.40 -6.48 8.82
C ALA A 397 4.68 -6.02 8.10
N LEU A 398 4.84 -4.70 7.90
CA LEU A 398 6.05 -4.14 7.27
C LEU A 398 7.30 -4.26 8.14
N ASP A 399 7.17 -4.43 9.46
CA ASP A 399 8.29 -4.75 10.33
C ASP A 399 8.84 -6.14 9.99
N LEU A 400 7.96 -7.12 9.74
CA LEU A 400 8.36 -8.48 9.34
C LEU A 400 9.12 -8.46 8.01
N VAL A 401 8.61 -7.71 7.03
CA VAL A 401 9.27 -7.52 5.72
C VAL A 401 10.65 -6.88 5.89
N ALA A 402 10.75 -5.81 6.68
CA ALA A 402 12.02 -5.12 6.93
C ALA A 402 13.02 -6.02 7.67
N GLU A 403 12.58 -6.76 8.69
CA GLU A 403 13.41 -7.72 9.42
C GLU A 403 13.95 -8.82 8.51
N ALA A 404 13.13 -9.36 7.61
CA ALA A 404 13.57 -10.35 6.62
C ALA A 404 14.68 -9.81 5.72
N TRP A 405 14.52 -8.60 5.18
CA TRP A 405 15.55 -7.95 4.37
C TRP A 405 16.82 -7.62 5.16
N LEU A 406 16.68 -7.12 6.39
CA LEU A 406 17.80 -6.81 7.27
C LEU A 406 18.61 -8.06 7.62
N ALA A 407 17.96 -9.20 7.80
CA ALA A 407 18.65 -10.46 8.07
C ALA A 407 19.52 -10.92 6.87
N CYS A 408 19.12 -10.54 5.65
CA CYS A 408 19.87 -10.76 4.41
C CYS A 408 21.02 -9.75 4.17
N LYS A 409 21.33 -8.87 5.13
CA LYS A 409 22.46 -7.92 5.03
C LYS A 409 23.78 -8.55 4.56
N PRO A 410 24.20 -9.76 5.00
CA PRO A 410 25.43 -10.39 4.50
C PRO A 410 25.49 -10.53 2.96
N LEU A 411 24.34 -10.73 2.30
CA LEU A 411 24.26 -10.78 0.84
C LEU A 411 24.37 -9.38 0.22
N VAL A 412 23.72 -8.40 0.82
CA VAL A 412 23.75 -6.99 0.38
C VAL A 412 25.16 -6.41 0.47
N ASP A 413 25.90 -6.75 1.54
CA ASP A 413 27.25 -6.25 1.77
C ASP A 413 28.24 -6.64 0.68
N LEU A 414 27.98 -7.71 -0.10
CA LEU A 414 28.80 -8.07 -1.24
C LEU A 414 28.77 -7.02 -2.36
N ALA A 415 27.80 -6.12 -2.39
CA ALA A 415 27.70 -5.09 -3.43
C ALA A 415 28.48 -3.81 -3.12
N HIS A 416 29.18 -3.74 -1.99
CA HIS A 416 29.80 -2.52 -1.47
C HIS A 416 31.28 -2.66 -1.18
#